data_AF-V9KNV9-F1
#
_entry.id   AF-V9KNV9-F1
#
_cell.length_a   1.000
_cell.length_b   1.000
_cell.length_c   1.000
_cell.angle_alpha   90.00
_cell.angle_beta   90.00
_cell.angle_gamma   90.00
#
_symmetry.space_group_name_H-M   'P 1'
#
loop_
_entity.id
_entity.type
_entity.pdbx_description
1 polymer ?
#
loop_
_entity_poly.entity_id
_entity_poly.type
_entity_poly.pdbx_seq_one_letter_code
_entity_poly.pdbx_strand_id
1 'polypeptide(L)'
;RILSAMAHWSAIFHEVLYLPLLAFPFIKLFQNNQLIGFEVIATVIMNWCQDWFEYFPNPPINLLSMIENILGHLDKELLQHFVTYNVTTQTYAWPFLETFFSEVLTREEWLKLFDNVFSNHPCFLLMAVVAYLICSRGPLLHCNIKEDFEYFFHHRNNLDINAMIREAYHLMDCTPADIHPKYMINDFVPLTKGQYPIFNKYPVFIVNYQAEEREKIRQEELEYLQEKQLAHELHSETVKRQADDATWYEQQKLLQEAEEQRRKILLEEEKKLTVQRMRLTAMKREMKVKELHLLDASRRRFLKHQQDHRKSELRRLDDEIARKMSLRDQETSAFVQDIEVRKMEIDTQRQIFEQQLAKEQESVTQKVKGDLETHRLKTDIEDQMFTRLLEKEQRPDFNSCKEIEKGLAEADQLCIDLDWETKMLQKQKADDLDQEKRQLELLRLANENKDRETRLLNVMKEVKGKQWDAVMERQAQVEAQQRARFVSDAARRQFMADEMTKTMEHVEQLHKSLDESFERLCDARTIITHKPTGDLQESRNRNTKHDTTCLNDISSDSSAQLSLDRGRTDLENKERELMAGVRELRQKLAVQARQRYPRNFSPTNCT
;
A
#
# COMPACT_ATOMS: atom_id res chain seq x y z
N ARG A 1 13.00 56.98 9.81
CA ARG A 1 12.42 57.62 11.02
C ARG A 1 11.63 58.86 10.64
N ILE A 2 12.22 60.05 10.45
CA ILE A 2 11.47 61.27 10.09
C ILE A 2 10.52 61.05 8.89
N LEU A 3 11.01 60.47 7.79
CA LEU A 3 10.18 60.12 6.62
C LEU A 3 9.02 59.17 6.93
N SER A 4 9.13 58.23 7.88
CA SER A 4 8.00 57.37 8.26
C SER A 4 7.05 58.09 9.23
N ALA A 5 7.53 59.07 10.02
CA ALA A 5 6.65 59.96 10.77
C ALA A 5 5.84 60.87 9.83
N MET A 6 6.43 61.35 8.73
CA MET A 6 5.70 62.03 7.65
C MET A 6 4.64 61.12 7.04
N ALA A 7 5.01 59.89 6.66
CA ALA A 7 4.09 58.88 6.13
C ALA A 7 2.92 58.54 7.08
N HIS A 8 3.18 58.49 8.40
CA HIS A 8 2.12 58.34 9.40
C HIS A 8 1.29 59.61 9.65
N TRP A 9 1.78 60.80 9.30
CA TRP A 9 1.04 62.06 9.44
C TRP A 9 0.04 62.27 8.29
N SER A 10 0.39 61.88 7.06
CA SER A 10 -0.56 61.85 5.94
C SER A 10 -0.20 60.79 4.90
N ALA A 11 -1.21 60.10 4.38
CA ALA A 11 -1.05 58.91 3.54
C ALA A 11 -0.21 59.18 2.28
N ILE A 12 -0.36 60.36 1.65
CA ILE A 12 0.38 60.76 0.44
C ILE A 12 1.90 60.71 0.62
N PHE A 13 2.42 60.90 1.83
CA PHE A 13 3.86 60.85 2.09
C PHE A 13 4.45 59.42 2.04
N HIS A 14 3.63 58.38 1.76
CA HIS A 14 4.10 57.08 1.26
C HIS A 14 4.35 57.06 -0.26
N GLU A 15 3.61 57.85 -1.03
CA GLU A 15 3.59 57.85 -2.50
C GLU A 15 4.64 58.79 -3.12
N VAL A 16 4.97 59.87 -2.40
CA VAL A 16 5.82 60.96 -2.91
C VAL A 16 7.28 60.50 -2.96
N LEU A 17 7.69 59.94 -4.11
CA LEU A 17 9.04 59.42 -4.38
C LEU A 17 10.16 60.44 -4.09
N TYR A 18 9.88 61.73 -4.27
CA TYR A 18 10.83 62.83 -4.07
C TYR A 18 10.89 63.39 -2.64
N LEU A 19 10.01 62.94 -1.73
CA LEU A 19 10.00 63.38 -0.33
C LEU A 19 11.37 63.18 0.38
N PRO A 20 12.16 62.12 0.11
CA PRO A 20 13.51 61.99 0.66
C PRO A 20 14.47 63.09 0.20
N LEU A 21 14.36 63.57 -1.05
CA LEU A 21 15.20 64.64 -1.61
C LEU A 21 14.81 66.00 -1.00
N LEU A 22 13.51 66.29 -1.01
CA LEU A 22 12.89 67.46 -0.37
C LEU A 22 13.28 67.57 1.12
N ALA A 23 13.22 66.46 1.85
CA ALA A 23 13.55 66.42 3.27
C ALA A 23 15.06 66.39 3.57
N PHE A 24 15.90 65.98 2.63
CA PHE A 24 17.34 65.75 2.84
C PHE A 24 18.09 66.92 3.50
N PRO A 25 18.01 68.18 3.02
CA PRO A 25 18.77 69.27 3.63
C PRO A 25 18.35 69.53 5.08
N PHE A 26 17.05 69.45 5.39
CA PHE A 26 16.53 69.64 6.75
C PHE A 26 16.92 68.48 7.69
N ILE A 27 16.83 67.22 7.23
CA ILE A 27 17.31 66.05 7.97
C ILE A 27 18.81 66.16 8.27
N LYS A 28 19.59 66.69 7.31
CA LYS A 28 21.04 66.90 7.44
C LYS A 28 21.40 68.10 8.34
N LEU A 29 20.50 69.06 8.52
CA LEU A 29 20.64 70.18 9.46
C LEU A 29 20.27 69.77 10.89
N PHE A 30 19.15 69.06 11.08
CA PHE A 30 18.56 68.74 12.39
C PHE A 30 18.86 67.29 12.86
N GLN A 31 19.99 66.70 12.46
CA GLN A 31 20.36 65.31 12.77
C GLN A 31 20.20 64.92 14.25
N ASN A 32 20.48 65.86 15.16
CA ASN A 32 20.44 65.64 16.61
C ASN A 32 19.03 65.65 17.22
N ASN A 33 18.01 66.21 16.55
CA ASN A 33 16.66 66.29 17.07
C ASN A 33 15.61 65.95 16.00
N GLN A 34 15.13 64.70 16.05
CA GLN A 34 14.18 64.15 15.07
C GLN A 34 12.77 64.75 15.18
N LEU A 35 12.40 65.35 16.33
CA LEU A 35 11.14 66.05 16.49
C LEU A 35 11.21 67.42 15.80
N ILE A 36 12.22 68.23 16.10
CA ILE A 36 12.40 69.55 15.44
C ILE A 36 12.61 69.35 13.93
N GLY A 37 13.36 68.32 13.51
CA GLY A 37 13.50 67.99 12.09
C GLY A 37 12.16 67.68 11.41
N PHE A 38 11.27 66.93 12.07
CA PHE A 38 9.91 66.69 11.59
C PHE A 38 9.07 67.99 11.57
N GLU A 39 9.05 68.75 12.66
CA GLU A 39 8.26 69.99 12.78
C GLU A 39 8.69 71.04 11.75
N VAL A 40 9.99 71.18 11.46
CA VAL A 40 10.48 72.06 10.39
C VAL A 40 10.01 71.56 9.03
N ILE A 41 10.15 70.27 8.70
CA ILE A 41 9.72 69.72 7.40
C ILE A 41 8.20 69.84 7.22
N ALA A 42 7.41 69.57 8.26
CA ALA A 42 5.96 69.77 8.24
C ALA A 42 5.59 71.25 8.07
N THR A 43 6.29 72.17 8.75
CA THR A 43 6.12 73.62 8.57
C THR A 43 6.47 74.05 7.14
N VAL A 44 7.56 73.52 6.58
CA VAL A 44 8.00 73.80 5.20
C VAL A 44 6.94 73.34 4.20
N ILE A 45 6.43 72.11 4.35
CA ILE A 45 5.43 71.54 3.43
C ILE A 45 4.07 72.26 3.54
N MET A 46 3.65 72.69 4.73
CA MET A 46 2.42 73.46 4.89
C MET A 46 2.47 74.86 4.24
N ASN A 47 3.66 75.47 4.12
CA ASN A 47 3.80 76.90 3.80
C ASN A 47 4.50 77.20 2.45
N TRP A 48 5.58 76.48 2.11
CA TRP A 48 6.31 76.66 0.84
C TRP A 48 5.92 75.60 -0.20
N CYS A 49 5.47 74.41 0.23
CA CYS A 49 4.87 73.40 -0.65
C CYS A 49 3.34 73.56 -0.79
N GLN A 50 2.83 74.80 -0.71
CA GLN A 50 1.41 75.07 -0.93
C GLN A 50 1.00 74.58 -2.31
N ASP A 51 -0.04 73.73 -2.33
CA ASP A 51 -0.69 73.20 -3.53
C ASP A 51 0.24 72.35 -4.44
N TRP A 52 1.41 71.93 -3.91
CA TRP A 52 2.37 71.05 -4.60
C TRP A 52 1.80 69.68 -5.01
N PHE A 53 0.73 69.24 -4.34
CA PHE A 53 0.19 67.89 -4.44
C PHE A 53 -1.23 67.86 -5.04
N GLU A 54 -1.76 68.99 -5.51
CA GLU A 54 -3.11 69.11 -6.08
C GLU A 54 -3.33 68.19 -7.30
N TYR A 55 -2.30 68.02 -8.14
CA TYR A 55 -2.32 67.16 -9.32
C TYR A 55 -1.46 65.89 -9.19
N PHE A 56 -1.15 65.47 -7.97
CA PHE A 56 -0.36 64.27 -7.70
C PHE A 56 -0.90 63.04 -8.48
N PRO A 57 -0.06 62.28 -9.21
CA PRO A 57 1.41 62.21 -9.14
C PRO A 57 2.19 63.25 -9.96
N ASN A 58 1.54 64.14 -10.71
CA ASN A 58 2.23 65.16 -11.50
C ASN A 58 2.85 66.25 -10.60
N PRO A 59 3.94 66.91 -11.04
CA PRO A 59 4.45 68.11 -10.36
C PRO A 59 3.44 69.26 -10.45
N PRO A 60 3.53 70.28 -9.58
CA PRO A 60 2.52 71.34 -9.47
C PRO A 60 2.53 72.31 -10.65
N ILE A 61 1.73 71.99 -11.67
CA ILE A 61 1.56 72.75 -12.91
C ILE A 61 1.25 74.23 -12.64
N ASN A 62 0.37 74.52 -11.67
CA ASN A 62 0.02 75.90 -11.28
C ASN A 62 1.26 76.72 -10.86
N LEU A 63 2.16 76.11 -10.09
CA LEU A 63 3.36 76.77 -9.55
C LEU A 63 4.51 76.82 -10.55
N LEU A 64 4.64 75.81 -11.42
CA LEU A 64 5.54 75.87 -12.57
C LEU A 64 5.08 76.98 -13.54
N SER A 65 3.78 77.10 -13.83
CA SER A 65 3.25 78.18 -14.66
C SER A 65 3.47 79.57 -14.06
N MET A 66 3.38 79.73 -12.73
CA MET A 66 3.79 80.99 -12.08
C MET A 66 5.25 81.36 -12.37
N ILE A 67 6.19 80.42 -12.25
CA ILE A 67 7.61 80.65 -12.57
C ILE A 67 7.79 81.02 -14.05
N GLU A 68 7.12 80.31 -14.95
CA GLU A 68 7.17 80.55 -16.40
C GLU A 68 6.64 81.93 -16.80
N ASN A 69 5.54 82.38 -16.19
CA ASN A 69 4.96 83.70 -16.44
C ASN A 69 5.87 84.84 -15.96
N ILE A 70 6.57 84.67 -14.83
CA ILE A 70 7.53 85.66 -14.32
C ILE A 70 8.76 85.69 -15.24
N LEU A 71 9.31 84.53 -15.62
CA LEU A 71 10.44 84.44 -16.56
C LEU A 71 10.08 85.08 -17.91
N GLY A 72 8.90 84.77 -18.45
CA GLY A 72 8.38 85.35 -19.70
C GLY A 72 8.02 86.83 -19.62
N HIS A 73 7.91 87.41 -18.43
CA HIS A 73 7.86 88.87 -18.24
C HIS A 73 9.25 89.50 -18.29
N LEU A 74 10.23 88.89 -17.62
CA LEU A 74 11.57 89.45 -17.37
C LEU A 74 12.59 89.18 -18.50
N ASP A 75 12.74 87.92 -18.93
CA ASP A 75 13.66 87.51 -20.01
C ASP A 75 12.95 86.61 -21.03
N LYS A 76 12.38 87.28 -22.04
CA LYS A 76 11.71 86.63 -23.17
C LYS A 76 12.65 85.91 -24.11
N GLU A 77 13.94 86.27 -24.14
CA GLU A 77 14.95 85.63 -24.99
C GLU A 77 15.31 84.26 -24.41
N LEU A 78 15.54 84.20 -23.10
CA LEU A 78 15.81 82.95 -22.37
C LEU A 78 14.61 81.99 -22.42
N LEU A 79 13.37 82.48 -22.25
CA LEU A 79 12.18 81.64 -22.38
C LEU A 79 11.97 81.16 -23.83
N GLN A 80 12.20 82.00 -24.84
CA GLN A 80 12.13 81.57 -26.24
C GLN A 80 13.18 80.50 -26.57
N HIS A 81 14.39 80.62 -26.02
CA HIS A 81 15.45 79.60 -26.15
C HIS A 81 14.99 78.25 -25.57
N PHE A 82 14.43 78.22 -24.36
CA PHE A 82 13.86 77.00 -23.77
C PHE A 82 12.76 76.38 -24.65
N VAL A 83 11.83 77.18 -25.17
CA VAL A 83 10.78 76.72 -26.09
C VAL A 83 11.37 76.15 -27.39
N THR A 84 12.38 76.79 -27.98
CA THR A 84 13.07 76.31 -29.19
C THR A 84 13.70 74.92 -29.00
N TYR A 85 14.24 74.63 -27.81
CA TYR A 85 14.88 73.34 -27.51
C TYR A 85 13.95 72.33 -26.79
N ASN A 86 12.63 72.59 -26.74
CA ASN A 86 11.63 71.76 -26.03
C ASN A 86 11.96 71.51 -24.55
N VAL A 87 12.57 72.49 -23.89
CA VAL A 87 12.82 72.52 -22.44
C VAL A 87 11.58 73.11 -21.78
N THR A 88 10.88 72.31 -20.96
CA THR A 88 9.67 72.77 -20.24
C THR A 88 10.03 73.28 -18.85
N THR A 89 9.08 73.95 -18.20
CA THR A 89 9.27 74.43 -16.81
C THR A 89 9.42 73.29 -15.80
N GLN A 90 8.97 72.07 -16.13
CA GLN A 90 9.33 70.86 -15.39
C GLN A 90 10.82 70.49 -15.54
N THR A 91 11.46 70.79 -16.67
CA THR A 91 12.91 70.58 -16.83
C THR A 91 13.74 71.65 -16.12
N TYR A 92 13.36 72.94 -16.23
CA TYR A 92 14.22 74.03 -15.74
C TYR A 92 13.92 74.57 -14.33
N ALA A 93 12.70 74.36 -13.79
CA ALA A 93 12.33 74.90 -12.47
C ALA A 93 12.09 73.82 -11.41
N TRP A 94 11.53 72.68 -11.80
CA TRP A 94 11.19 71.62 -10.85
C TRP A 94 12.39 70.99 -10.12
N PRO A 95 13.58 70.72 -10.72
CA PRO A 95 14.73 70.18 -9.99
C PRO A 95 15.18 71.01 -8.78
N PHE A 96 15.08 72.34 -8.88
CA PHE A 96 15.38 73.25 -7.76
C PHE A 96 14.34 73.14 -6.63
N LEU A 97 13.07 72.90 -6.97
CA LEU A 97 11.98 72.79 -6.01
C LEU A 97 11.98 71.41 -5.34
N GLU A 98 12.05 70.35 -6.14
CA GLU A 98 12.08 68.95 -5.70
C GLU A 98 13.17 68.69 -4.65
N THR A 99 14.34 69.28 -4.86
CA THR A 99 15.53 69.11 -4.01
C THR A 99 15.73 70.24 -3.00
N PHE A 100 14.86 71.26 -3.01
CA PHE A 100 15.07 72.55 -2.33
C PHE A 100 16.50 73.11 -2.56
N PHE A 101 16.94 73.17 -3.82
CA PHE A 101 18.29 73.57 -4.28
C PHE A 101 19.48 72.73 -3.73
N SER A 102 19.24 71.62 -3.01
CA SER A 102 20.30 70.94 -2.26
C SER A 102 21.28 70.10 -3.10
N GLU A 103 20.95 69.82 -4.36
CA GLU A 103 21.89 69.26 -5.34
C GLU A 103 22.88 70.34 -5.83
N VAL A 104 22.32 71.45 -6.33
CA VAL A 104 23.03 72.51 -7.07
C VAL A 104 23.87 73.42 -6.17
N LEU A 105 23.43 73.68 -4.93
CA LEU A 105 24.18 74.52 -3.98
C LEU A 105 25.09 73.70 -3.04
N THR A 106 26.14 74.33 -2.52
CA THR A 106 26.87 73.80 -1.36
C THR A 106 26.15 74.15 -0.05
N ARG A 107 26.60 73.59 1.08
CA ARG A 107 25.95 73.76 2.39
C ARG A 107 25.86 75.22 2.84
N GLU A 108 26.93 75.99 2.67
CA GLU A 108 26.99 77.38 3.15
C GLU A 108 26.13 78.32 2.29
N GLU A 109 26.05 78.02 1.01
CA GLU A 109 25.25 78.75 0.01
C GLU A 109 23.76 78.46 0.19
N TRP A 110 23.42 77.19 0.40
CA TRP A 110 22.07 76.75 0.76
C TRP A 110 21.58 77.43 2.05
N LEU A 111 22.42 77.50 3.10
CA LEU A 111 22.06 78.21 4.34
C LEU A 111 21.77 79.69 4.09
N LYS A 112 22.65 80.40 3.38
CA LYS A 112 22.44 81.82 3.01
C LYS A 112 21.14 82.04 2.23
N LEU A 113 20.81 81.13 1.32
CA LEU A 113 19.54 81.19 0.60
C LEU A 113 18.35 80.96 1.54
N PHE A 114 18.38 79.91 2.35
CA PHE A 114 17.23 79.55 3.19
C PHE A 114 16.99 80.49 4.37
N ASP A 115 18.03 81.15 4.89
CA ASP A 115 17.87 82.29 5.81
C ASP A 115 16.99 83.39 5.19
N ASN A 116 17.13 83.64 3.87
CA ASN A 116 16.31 84.61 3.15
C ASN A 116 14.93 84.04 2.77
N VAL A 117 14.83 82.77 2.35
CA VAL A 117 13.54 82.10 2.04
C VAL A 117 12.61 82.02 3.26
N PHE A 118 13.18 81.86 4.46
CA PHE A 118 12.43 81.81 5.73
C PHE A 118 12.20 83.19 6.38
N SER A 119 12.96 84.24 5.99
CA SER A 119 12.72 85.61 6.46
C SER A 119 11.65 86.36 5.65
N ASN A 120 11.23 85.82 4.51
CA ASN A 120 10.30 86.46 3.57
C ASN A 120 8.99 85.67 3.39
N HIS A 121 8.05 86.26 2.65
CA HIS A 121 6.83 85.58 2.21
C HIS A 121 7.15 84.30 1.40
N PRO A 122 6.37 83.20 1.51
CA PRO A 122 6.71 81.93 0.86
C PRO A 122 6.97 81.99 -0.66
N CYS A 123 6.39 82.97 -1.36
CA CYS A 123 6.67 83.22 -2.78
C CYS A 123 8.13 83.58 -3.10
N PHE A 124 8.94 84.00 -2.12
CA PHE A 124 10.37 84.31 -2.33
C PHE A 124 11.15 83.11 -2.87
N LEU A 125 10.74 81.88 -2.54
CA LEU A 125 11.31 80.66 -3.11
C LEU A 125 11.18 80.62 -4.64
N LEU A 126 10.05 81.10 -5.19
CA LEU A 126 9.82 81.12 -6.64
C LEU A 126 10.65 82.21 -7.31
N MET A 127 10.76 83.38 -6.67
CA MET A 127 11.66 84.45 -7.13
C MET A 127 13.13 84.01 -7.08
N ALA A 128 13.53 83.17 -6.11
CA ALA A 128 14.87 82.60 -6.06
C ALA A 128 15.15 81.64 -7.24
N VAL A 129 14.16 80.86 -7.70
CA VAL A 129 14.29 80.04 -8.92
C VAL A 129 14.47 80.93 -10.14
N VAL A 130 13.63 81.96 -10.33
CA VAL A 130 13.76 82.88 -11.48
C VAL A 130 15.08 83.66 -11.44
N ALA A 131 15.50 84.14 -10.26
CA ALA A 131 16.78 84.81 -10.08
C ALA A 131 17.97 83.90 -10.38
N TYR A 132 17.91 82.61 -10.01
CA TYR A 132 18.94 81.63 -10.39
C TYR A 132 19.05 81.51 -11.92
N LEU A 133 17.91 81.42 -12.63
CA LEU A 133 17.87 81.33 -14.09
C LEU A 133 18.44 82.60 -14.76
N ILE A 134 18.06 83.78 -14.28
CA ILE A 134 18.55 85.07 -14.81
C ILE A 134 20.06 85.25 -14.55
N CYS A 135 20.55 84.93 -13.35
CA CYS A 135 21.99 84.91 -13.07
C CYS A 135 22.75 83.85 -13.90
N SER A 136 22.06 82.78 -14.32
CA SER A 136 22.59 81.70 -15.16
C SER A 136 22.37 81.91 -16.67
N ARG A 137 21.79 83.04 -17.11
CA ARG A 137 21.42 83.34 -18.50
C ARG A 137 22.57 83.09 -19.50
N GLY A 138 23.80 83.45 -19.13
CA GLY A 138 24.99 83.28 -19.97
C GLY A 138 25.19 81.82 -20.40
N PRO A 139 25.50 80.89 -19.48
CA PRO A 139 25.56 79.45 -19.76
C PRO A 139 24.32 78.89 -20.45
N LEU A 140 23.11 79.24 -19.99
CA LEU A 140 21.86 78.67 -20.50
C LEU A 140 21.61 78.97 -21.98
N LEU A 141 21.98 80.17 -22.47
CA LEU A 141 21.90 80.53 -23.90
C LEU A 141 22.98 79.86 -24.77
N HIS A 142 23.97 79.18 -24.18
CA HIS A 142 24.97 78.38 -24.91
C HIS A 142 24.61 76.88 -24.99
N CYS A 143 23.67 76.40 -24.17
CA CYS A 143 23.13 75.05 -24.27
C CYS A 143 22.29 74.92 -25.56
N ASN A 144 22.61 73.94 -26.40
CA ASN A 144 21.98 73.74 -27.72
C ASN A 144 21.38 72.33 -27.89
N ILE A 145 21.38 71.52 -26.83
CA ILE A 145 20.89 70.14 -26.80
C ILE A 145 20.12 69.96 -25.48
N LYS A 146 19.00 69.21 -25.48
CA LYS A 146 18.11 69.13 -24.30
C LYS A 146 18.82 68.55 -23.08
N GLU A 147 19.65 67.55 -23.31
CA GLU A 147 20.46 66.85 -22.32
C GLU A 147 21.48 67.80 -21.64
N ASP A 148 21.95 68.85 -22.31
CA ASP A 148 22.83 69.87 -21.69
C ASP A 148 22.09 70.66 -20.60
N PHE A 149 20.81 70.98 -20.83
CA PHE A 149 19.96 71.66 -19.84
C PHE A 149 19.63 70.74 -18.67
N GLU A 150 19.22 69.50 -18.95
CA GLU A 150 18.95 68.49 -17.91
C GLU A 150 20.20 68.24 -17.05
N TYR A 151 21.39 68.19 -17.66
CA TYR A 151 22.65 68.16 -16.93
C TYR A 151 22.85 69.44 -16.09
N PHE A 152 22.69 70.63 -16.67
CA PHE A 152 22.91 71.92 -15.99
C PHE A 152 22.05 72.09 -14.73
N PHE A 153 20.79 71.64 -14.74
CA PHE A 153 19.86 71.82 -13.61
C PHE A 153 20.05 70.82 -12.45
N HIS A 154 20.73 69.69 -12.68
CA HIS A 154 21.09 68.73 -11.62
C HIS A 154 22.55 68.85 -11.13
N HIS A 155 23.36 69.72 -11.73
CA HIS A 155 24.78 69.88 -11.38
C HIS A 155 25.09 71.25 -10.80
N ARG A 156 26.23 71.36 -10.12
CA ARG A 156 26.67 72.62 -9.49
C ARG A 156 27.30 73.55 -10.51
N ASN A 157 26.81 74.79 -10.53
CA ASN A 157 27.28 75.84 -11.43
C ASN A 157 27.93 76.98 -10.63
N ASN A 158 28.93 77.65 -11.22
CA ASN A 158 29.63 78.77 -10.60
C ASN A 158 28.77 80.05 -10.66
N LEU A 159 28.03 80.33 -9.58
CA LEU A 159 27.10 81.46 -9.46
C LEU A 159 27.34 82.18 -8.12
N ASP A 160 27.28 83.52 -8.10
CA ASP A 160 27.34 84.28 -6.84
C ASP A 160 25.94 84.32 -6.19
N ILE A 161 25.76 83.52 -5.13
CA ILE A 161 24.51 83.50 -4.35
C ILE A 161 24.18 84.89 -3.78
N ASN A 162 25.16 85.75 -3.51
CA ASN A 162 24.91 87.11 -3.00
C ASN A 162 24.38 88.04 -4.12
N ALA A 163 24.75 87.82 -5.38
CA ALA A 163 24.12 88.46 -6.53
C ALA A 163 22.71 87.92 -6.77
N MET A 164 22.53 86.60 -6.78
CA MET A 164 21.24 85.94 -6.96
C MET A 164 20.21 86.31 -5.87
N ILE A 165 20.62 86.42 -4.60
CA ILE A 165 19.71 86.87 -3.52
C ILE A 165 19.33 88.34 -3.72
N ARG A 166 20.27 89.22 -4.10
CA ARG A 166 19.96 90.63 -4.44
C ARG A 166 19.00 90.71 -5.62
N GLU A 167 19.19 89.89 -6.64
CA GLU A 167 18.28 89.80 -7.77
C GLU A 167 16.90 89.27 -7.34
N ALA A 168 16.81 88.24 -6.49
CA ALA A 168 15.54 87.74 -5.97
C ALA A 168 14.73 88.80 -5.19
N TYR A 169 15.39 89.69 -4.44
CA TYR A 169 14.73 90.87 -3.85
C TYR A 169 14.31 91.88 -4.91
N HIS A 170 15.15 92.19 -5.90
CA HIS A 170 14.80 93.06 -7.02
C HIS A 170 13.59 92.52 -7.83
N LEU A 171 13.48 91.20 -8.03
CA LEU A 171 12.32 90.57 -8.68
C LEU A 171 11.03 90.68 -7.85
N MET A 172 11.12 90.62 -6.51
CA MET A 172 9.97 90.89 -5.63
C MET A 172 9.44 92.32 -5.77
N ASP A 173 10.32 93.31 -5.93
CA ASP A 173 9.93 94.72 -6.09
C ASP A 173 9.51 95.08 -7.52
N CYS A 174 10.04 94.40 -8.54
CA CYS A 174 9.82 94.72 -9.96
C CYS A 174 8.76 93.87 -10.67
N THR A 175 8.26 92.76 -10.09
CA THR A 175 7.25 91.92 -10.75
C THR A 175 5.84 92.55 -10.65
N PRO A 176 5.11 92.75 -11.77
CA PRO A 176 3.77 93.33 -11.76
C PRO A 176 2.77 92.53 -10.93
N ALA A 177 1.84 93.21 -10.27
CA ALA A 177 0.89 92.60 -9.34
C ALA A 177 0.08 91.43 -9.94
N ASP A 178 -0.30 91.53 -11.22
CA ASP A 178 -1.09 90.51 -11.93
C ASP A 178 -0.35 89.16 -12.09
N ILE A 179 0.98 89.17 -12.01
CA ILE A 179 1.87 87.99 -12.16
C ILE A 179 2.53 87.63 -10.82
N HIS A 180 2.51 88.53 -9.83
CA HIS A 180 3.28 88.39 -8.59
C HIS A 180 2.71 87.31 -7.64
N PRO A 181 3.41 86.18 -7.37
CA PRO A 181 2.81 85.02 -6.69
C PRO A 181 2.36 85.24 -5.23
N LYS A 182 2.77 86.33 -4.58
CA LYS A 182 2.22 86.79 -3.29
C LYS A 182 0.68 86.92 -3.27
N TYR A 183 0.04 87.16 -4.41
CA TYR A 183 -1.42 87.22 -4.50
C TYR A 183 -2.08 85.86 -4.84
N MET A 184 -1.28 84.82 -5.09
CA MET A 184 -1.72 83.46 -5.44
C MET A 184 -1.38 82.43 -4.34
N ILE A 185 -0.38 82.72 -3.49
CA ILE A 185 0.12 81.88 -2.39
C ILE A 185 -0.20 82.58 -1.07
N ASN A 186 -0.67 81.84 -0.07
CA ASN A 186 -1.06 82.41 1.23
C ASN A 186 0.16 82.76 2.10
N ASP A 187 -0.02 83.74 2.99
CA ASP A 187 0.92 84.09 4.06
C ASP A 187 1.28 82.89 4.97
N PHE A 188 2.41 83.01 5.69
CA PHE A 188 2.90 81.97 6.59
C PHE A 188 1.94 81.68 7.76
N VAL A 189 1.61 80.39 7.93
CA VAL A 189 0.82 79.85 9.04
C VAL A 189 1.68 78.89 9.89
N PRO A 190 1.85 79.14 11.21
CA PRO A 190 2.59 78.24 12.09
C PRO A 190 1.79 76.96 12.38
N LEU A 191 2.50 75.87 12.70
CA LEU A 191 1.87 74.62 13.11
C LEU A 191 1.01 74.78 14.38
N THR A 192 -0.10 74.04 14.43
CA THR A 192 -1.02 74.00 15.56
C THR A 192 -0.38 73.37 16.80
N LYS A 193 -0.67 73.92 17.98
CA LYS A 193 -0.10 73.45 19.25
C LYS A 193 -0.87 72.23 19.78
N GLY A 194 -0.14 71.16 20.11
CA GLY A 194 -0.68 69.95 20.75
C GLY A 194 -1.23 68.88 19.79
N GLN A 195 -1.64 69.26 18.57
CA GLN A 195 -2.00 68.35 17.48
C GLN A 195 -1.49 68.93 16.16
N TYR A 196 -0.99 68.09 15.25
CA TYR A 196 -0.59 68.52 13.91
C TYR A 196 -1.82 68.75 13.01
N PRO A 197 -1.77 69.69 12.06
CA PRO A 197 -2.90 69.96 11.17
C PRO A 197 -3.15 68.78 10.23
N ILE A 198 -4.40 68.54 9.84
CA ILE A 198 -4.76 67.45 8.92
C ILE A 198 -4.37 67.86 7.49
N PHE A 199 -3.42 67.14 6.89
CA PHE A 199 -2.97 67.42 5.53
C PHE A 199 -3.83 66.65 4.50
N ASN A 200 -4.73 67.39 3.83
CA ASN A 200 -5.69 66.86 2.84
C ASN A 200 -5.58 67.56 1.46
N LYS A 201 -4.51 68.31 1.18
CA LYS A 201 -4.33 69.07 -0.09
C LYS A 201 -3.86 68.18 -1.26
N TYR A 202 -4.58 67.09 -1.55
CA TYR A 202 -4.25 66.16 -2.65
C TYR A 202 -5.44 65.29 -3.11
N PRO A 203 -5.37 64.64 -4.29
CA PRO A 203 -6.36 63.66 -4.76
C PRO A 203 -6.44 62.39 -3.87
N VAL A 204 -7.29 62.44 -2.84
CA VAL A 204 -7.47 61.33 -1.87
C VAL A 204 -7.77 60.00 -2.55
N PHE A 205 -8.56 59.99 -3.63
CA PHE A 205 -8.87 58.78 -4.40
C PHE A 205 -7.62 58.06 -4.95
N ILE A 206 -6.66 58.81 -5.51
CA ILE A 206 -5.44 58.23 -6.12
C ILE A 206 -4.56 57.61 -5.03
N VAL A 207 -4.37 58.33 -3.92
CA VAL A 207 -3.56 57.88 -2.78
C VAL A 207 -4.19 56.69 -2.07
N ASN A 208 -5.52 56.67 -1.92
CA ASN A 208 -6.23 55.50 -1.36
C ASN A 208 -6.07 54.28 -2.26
N TYR A 209 -6.26 54.41 -3.57
CA TYR A 209 -6.06 53.31 -4.52
C TYR A 209 -4.63 52.75 -4.50
N GLN A 210 -3.62 53.62 -4.43
CA GLN A 210 -2.21 53.20 -4.31
C GLN A 210 -1.91 52.51 -2.97
N ALA A 211 -2.56 52.94 -1.87
CA ALA A 211 -2.47 52.27 -0.59
C ALA A 211 -3.18 50.90 -0.58
N GLU A 212 -4.34 50.78 -1.20
CA GLU A 212 -5.11 49.54 -1.34
C GLU A 212 -4.38 48.51 -2.22
N GLU A 213 -3.83 48.90 -3.37
CA GLU A 213 -3.01 48.02 -4.20
C GLU A 213 -1.73 47.57 -3.47
N ARG A 214 -1.09 48.41 -2.64
CA ARG A 214 0.02 47.97 -1.77
C ARG A 214 -0.40 47.05 -0.63
N GLU A 215 -1.61 47.18 -0.11
CA GLU A 215 -2.15 46.27 0.90
C GLU A 215 -2.42 44.89 0.28
N LYS A 216 -3.04 44.88 -0.90
CA LYS A 216 -3.29 43.70 -1.74
C LYS A 216 -2.00 43.00 -2.15
N ILE A 217 -1.00 43.70 -2.68
CA ILE A 217 0.33 43.12 -3.00
C ILE A 217 0.95 42.47 -1.76
N ARG A 218 0.83 43.07 -0.58
CA ARG A 218 1.36 42.50 0.67
C ARG A 218 0.58 41.25 1.13
N GLN A 219 -0.71 41.17 0.83
CA GLN A 219 -1.52 39.97 1.06
C GLN A 219 -1.13 38.86 0.08
N GLU A 220 -1.00 39.16 -1.21
CA GLU A 220 -0.51 38.25 -2.25
C GLU A 220 0.92 37.73 -1.92
N GLU A 221 1.83 38.59 -1.45
CA GLU A 221 3.16 38.19 -0.96
C GLU A 221 3.10 37.26 0.26
N LEU A 222 2.18 37.52 1.19
CA LEU A 222 2.01 36.71 2.40
C LEU A 222 1.39 35.34 2.08
N GLU A 223 0.45 35.28 1.15
CA GLU A 223 -0.14 34.03 0.64
C GLU A 223 0.90 33.22 -0.14
N TYR A 224 1.64 33.85 -1.05
CA TYR A 224 2.75 33.21 -1.76
C TYR A 224 3.81 32.62 -0.81
N LEU A 225 4.13 33.33 0.29
CA LEU A 225 5.04 32.82 1.32
C LEU A 225 4.47 31.62 2.10
N GLN A 226 3.15 31.54 2.30
CA GLN A 226 2.48 30.39 2.92
C GLN A 226 2.43 29.19 1.96
N GLU A 227 2.02 29.38 0.70
CA GLU A 227 2.04 28.32 -0.32
C GLU A 227 3.44 27.73 -0.49
N LYS A 228 4.47 28.59 -0.50
CA LYS A 228 5.88 28.18 -0.60
C LYS A 228 6.35 27.36 0.60
N GLN A 229 5.84 27.64 1.80
CA GLN A 229 6.11 26.82 2.99
C GLN A 229 5.43 25.46 2.88
N LEU A 230 4.13 25.42 2.56
CA LEU A 230 3.36 24.19 2.38
C LEU A 230 3.95 23.30 1.26
N ALA A 231 4.38 23.88 0.15
CA ALA A 231 5.05 23.17 -0.94
C ALA A 231 6.40 22.57 -0.51
N HIS A 232 7.16 23.28 0.34
CA HIS A 232 8.41 22.77 0.90
C HIS A 232 8.18 21.63 1.90
N GLU A 233 7.18 21.75 2.76
CA GLU A 233 6.76 20.70 3.71
C GLU A 233 6.32 19.43 2.97
N LEU A 234 5.42 19.56 1.97
CA LEU A 234 4.93 18.47 1.13
C LEU A 234 6.06 17.81 0.33
N HIS A 235 7.00 18.59 -0.19
CA HIS A 235 8.21 18.04 -0.80
C HIS A 235 9.06 17.26 0.21
N SER A 236 9.23 17.77 1.43
CA SER A 236 9.95 17.06 2.51
C SER A 236 9.26 15.74 2.89
N GLU A 237 7.94 15.68 2.91
CA GLU A 237 7.20 14.44 3.14
C GLU A 237 7.34 13.47 1.98
N THR A 238 7.34 13.97 0.74
CA THR A 238 7.50 13.14 -0.44
C THR A 238 8.89 12.50 -0.47
N VAL A 239 9.94 13.25 -0.12
CA VAL A 239 11.31 12.73 0.01
C VAL A 239 11.42 11.72 1.17
N LYS A 240 10.76 11.95 2.31
CA LYS A 240 10.69 10.96 3.41
C LYS A 240 10.03 9.66 2.95
N ARG A 241 8.84 9.74 2.34
CA ARG A 241 8.11 8.57 1.82
C ARG A 241 8.92 7.80 0.77
N GLN A 242 9.62 8.50 -0.13
CA GLN A 242 10.53 7.87 -1.10
C GLN A 242 11.70 7.14 -0.44
N ALA A 243 12.25 7.67 0.65
CA ALA A 243 13.29 6.99 1.42
C ALA A 243 12.73 5.78 2.19
N ASP A 244 11.57 5.92 2.83
CA ASP A 244 10.87 4.83 3.53
C ASP A 244 10.56 3.68 2.55
N ASP A 245 9.95 3.99 1.40
CA ASP A 245 9.67 3.04 0.30
C ASP A 245 10.95 2.34 -0.18
N ALA A 246 12.05 3.08 -0.37
CA ALA A 246 13.33 2.49 -0.78
C ALA A 246 13.86 1.49 0.26
N THR A 247 13.84 1.83 1.55
CA THR A 247 14.26 0.89 2.61
C THR A 247 13.33 -0.32 2.71
N TRP A 248 12.03 -0.16 2.40
CA TRP A 248 11.08 -1.27 2.33
C TRP A 248 11.39 -2.21 1.15
N TYR A 249 11.70 -1.68 -0.04
CA TYR A 249 12.14 -2.49 -1.17
C TYR A 249 13.44 -3.26 -0.89
N GLU A 250 14.42 -2.64 -0.21
CA GLU A 250 15.64 -3.33 0.22
C GLU A 250 15.37 -4.46 1.21
N GLN A 251 14.54 -4.21 2.23
CA GLN A 251 14.11 -5.24 3.20
C GLN A 251 13.36 -6.38 2.50
N GLN A 252 12.42 -6.07 1.60
CA GLN A 252 11.64 -7.05 0.88
C GLN A 252 12.51 -7.91 -0.05
N LYS A 253 13.52 -7.32 -0.70
CA LYS A 253 14.52 -8.05 -1.50
C LYS A 253 15.35 -8.98 -0.63
N LEU A 254 15.82 -8.53 0.53
CA LEU A 254 16.59 -9.35 1.47
C LEU A 254 15.76 -10.53 2.03
N LEU A 255 14.46 -10.31 2.28
CA LEU A 255 13.53 -11.39 2.66
C LEU A 255 13.34 -12.42 1.54
N GLN A 256 13.23 -11.98 0.27
CA GLN A 256 13.15 -12.88 -0.88
C GLN A 256 14.45 -13.69 -1.09
N GLU A 257 15.62 -13.05 -0.98
CA GLU A 257 16.92 -13.72 -1.05
C GLU A 257 17.09 -14.76 0.07
N ALA A 258 16.65 -14.45 1.29
CA ALA A 258 16.64 -15.39 2.41
C ALA A 258 15.65 -16.56 2.20
N GLU A 259 14.47 -16.30 1.62
CA GLU A 259 13.52 -17.36 1.29
C GLU A 259 14.06 -18.28 0.17
N GLU A 260 14.70 -17.72 -0.85
CA GLU A 260 15.38 -18.49 -1.89
C GLU A 260 16.49 -19.38 -1.31
N GLN A 261 17.34 -18.84 -0.43
CA GLN A 261 18.38 -19.61 0.24
C GLN A 261 17.78 -20.77 1.06
N ARG A 262 16.70 -20.50 1.81
CA ARG A 262 15.96 -21.54 2.55
C ARG A 262 15.38 -22.61 1.63
N ARG A 263 14.76 -22.22 0.50
CA ARG A 263 14.25 -23.15 -0.52
C ARG A 263 15.37 -24.02 -1.13
N LYS A 264 16.53 -23.42 -1.42
CA LYS A 264 17.74 -24.13 -1.93
C LYS A 264 18.24 -25.17 -0.91
N ILE A 265 18.37 -24.80 0.36
CA ILE A 265 18.77 -25.71 1.45
C ILE A 265 17.78 -26.87 1.61
N LEU A 266 16.47 -26.58 1.71
CA LEU A 266 15.44 -27.62 1.85
C LEU A 266 15.45 -28.61 0.68
N LEU A 267 15.66 -28.13 -0.55
CA LEU A 267 15.74 -28.97 -1.75
C LEU A 267 17.01 -29.83 -1.79
N GLU A 268 18.11 -29.39 -1.18
CA GLU A 268 19.27 -30.26 -0.93
C GLU A 268 19.02 -31.29 0.16
N GLU A 269 18.33 -30.92 1.25
CA GLU A 269 17.97 -31.86 2.32
C GLU A 269 17.02 -32.93 1.82
N GLU A 270 16.05 -32.59 0.97
CA GLU A 270 15.17 -33.56 0.31
C GLU A 270 15.96 -34.50 -0.62
N LYS A 271 16.95 -33.99 -1.38
CA LYS A 271 17.89 -34.83 -2.16
C LYS A 271 18.69 -35.78 -1.25
N LYS A 272 19.18 -35.31 -0.11
CA LYS A 272 19.91 -36.14 0.89
C LYS A 272 18.99 -37.21 1.48
N LEU A 273 17.75 -36.86 1.84
CA LEU A 273 16.74 -37.77 2.38
C LEU A 273 16.23 -38.80 1.37
N THR A 274 16.05 -38.43 0.10
CA THR A 274 15.65 -39.38 -0.96
C THR A 274 16.75 -40.40 -1.23
N VAL A 275 18.02 -39.98 -1.31
CA VAL A 275 19.18 -40.90 -1.39
C VAL A 275 19.26 -41.83 -0.17
N GLN A 276 19.05 -41.32 1.05
CA GLN A 276 18.99 -42.16 2.26
C GLN A 276 17.84 -43.17 2.21
N ARG A 277 16.63 -42.77 1.79
CA ARG A 277 15.49 -43.68 1.59
C ARG A 277 15.80 -44.76 0.55
N MET A 278 16.43 -44.41 -0.57
CA MET A 278 16.88 -45.39 -1.57
C MET A 278 17.88 -46.38 -0.96
N ARG A 279 18.91 -45.92 -0.24
CA ARG A 279 19.89 -46.79 0.44
C ARG A 279 19.23 -47.73 1.47
N LEU A 280 18.29 -47.22 2.27
CA LEU A 280 17.55 -48.02 3.26
C LEU A 280 16.64 -49.07 2.59
N THR A 281 15.97 -48.73 1.48
CA THR A 281 15.17 -49.72 0.73
C THR A 281 16.03 -50.79 0.06
N ALA A 282 17.23 -50.45 -0.44
CA ALA A 282 18.20 -51.42 -0.94
C ALA A 282 18.68 -52.37 0.16
N MET A 283 19.10 -51.84 1.32
CA MET A 283 19.50 -52.65 2.48
C MET A 283 18.35 -53.54 2.99
N LYS A 284 17.10 -53.04 3.00
CA LYS A 284 15.92 -53.84 3.37
C LYS A 284 15.63 -54.96 2.37
N ARG A 285 15.91 -54.77 1.07
CA ARG A 285 15.85 -55.84 0.06
C ARG A 285 16.94 -56.89 0.31
N GLU A 286 18.18 -56.45 0.53
CA GLU A 286 19.32 -57.34 0.81
C GLU A 286 19.10 -58.20 2.07
N MET A 287 18.61 -57.60 3.15
CA MET A 287 18.27 -58.33 4.38
C MET A 287 17.17 -59.37 4.17
N LYS A 288 16.12 -59.05 3.39
CA LYS A 288 15.09 -60.03 3.00
C LYS A 288 15.67 -61.17 2.14
N VAL A 289 16.61 -60.89 1.25
CA VAL A 289 17.29 -61.94 0.47
C VAL A 289 18.08 -62.87 1.40
N LYS A 290 18.80 -62.33 2.40
CA LYS A 290 19.53 -63.13 3.40
C LYS A 290 18.59 -63.96 4.29
N GLU A 291 17.46 -63.39 4.72
CA GLU A 291 16.40 -64.09 5.45
C GLU A 291 15.86 -65.29 4.64
N LEU A 292 15.52 -65.08 3.36
CA LEU A 292 15.08 -66.15 2.47
C LEU A 292 16.14 -67.24 2.29
N HIS A 293 17.43 -66.89 2.17
CA HIS A 293 18.50 -67.89 2.10
C HIS A 293 18.62 -68.74 3.37
N LEU A 294 18.40 -68.16 4.55
CA LEU A 294 18.41 -68.89 5.83
C LEU A 294 17.20 -69.84 5.95
N LEU A 295 16.02 -69.42 5.48
CA LEU A 295 14.81 -70.24 5.42
C LEU A 295 14.96 -71.38 4.40
N ASP A 296 15.54 -71.12 3.23
CA ASP A 296 15.82 -72.16 2.24
C ASP A 296 16.87 -73.16 2.76
N ALA A 297 17.89 -72.69 3.48
CA ALA A 297 18.88 -73.54 4.13
C ALA A 297 18.29 -74.38 5.27
N SER A 298 17.33 -73.87 6.06
CA SER A 298 16.63 -74.68 7.07
C SER A 298 15.71 -75.72 6.41
N ARG A 299 14.95 -75.33 5.37
CA ARG A 299 14.10 -76.22 4.58
C ARG A 299 14.89 -77.36 3.92
N ARG A 300 16.05 -77.07 3.32
CA ARG A 300 16.94 -78.08 2.73
C ARG A 300 17.50 -79.05 3.78
N ARG A 301 17.85 -78.56 4.98
CA ARG A 301 18.28 -79.41 6.11
C ARG A 301 17.15 -80.32 6.60
N PHE A 302 15.93 -79.80 6.75
CA PHE A 302 14.75 -80.59 7.13
C PHE A 302 14.41 -81.68 6.09
N LEU A 303 14.39 -81.32 4.80
CA LEU A 303 14.17 -82.28 3.71
C LEU A 303 15.23 -83.39 3.70
N LYS A 304 16.51 -83.04 3.91
CA LYS A 304 17.58 -84.05 4.01
C LYS A 304 17.39 -84.96 5.23
N HIS A 305 17.07 -84.41 6.40
CA HIS A 305 16.78 -85.22 7.60
C HIS A 305 15.60 -86.19 7.37
N GLN A 306 14.53 -85.75 6.70
CA GLN A 306 13.42 -86.64 6.34
C GLN A 306 13.85 -87.73 5.34
N GLN A 307 14.68 -87.38 4.35
CA GLN A 307 15.21 -88.36 3.39
C GLN A 307 16.11 -89.39 4.06
N ASP A 308 16.99 -88.96 4.97
CA ASP A 308 17.94 -89.84 5.66
C ASP A 308 17.24 -90.73 6.71
N HIS A 309 16.17 -90.25 7.37
CA HIS A 309 15.28 -91.09 8.19
C HIS A 309 14.54 -92.15 7.37
N ARG A 310 14.05 -91.81 6.16
CA ARG A 310 13.47 -92.84 5.26
C ARG A 310 14.50 -93.88 4.83
N LYS A 311 15.77 -93.49 4.63
CA LYS A 311 16.87 -94.45 4.36
C LYS A 311 17.18 -95.35 5.56
N SER A 312 17.05 -94.86 6.80
CA SER A 312 17.28 -95.70 7.99
C SER A 312 16.16 -96.72 8.20
N GLU A 313 14.88 -96.36 7.99
CA GLU A 313 13.79 -97.33 8.05
C GLU A 313 13.86 -98.35 6.90
N LEU A 314 14.26 -97.94 5.68
CA LEU A 314 14.49 -98.89 4.59
C LEU A 314 15.58 -99.91 4.95
N ARG A 315 16.74 -99.47 5.44
CA ARG A 315 17.81 -100.38 5.89
C ARG A 315 17.34 -101.34 6.98
N ARG A 316 16.56 -100.86 7.95
CA ARG A 316 15.98 -101.70 9.00
C ARG A 316 15.05 -102.79 8.44
N LEU A 317 14.28 -102.47 7.39
CA LEU A 317 13.44 -103.45 6.69
C LEU A 317 14.29 -104.44 5.89
N ASP A 318 15.33 -103.97 5.20
CA ASP A 318 16.30 -104.83 4.51
C ASP A 318 16.99 -105.81 5.48
N ASP A 319 17.42 -105.32 6.66
CA ASP A 319 18.00 -106.12 7.75
C ASP A 319 17.00 -107.13 8.36
N GLU A 320 15.69 -106.86 8.31
CA GLU A 320 14.66 -107.81 8.75
C GLU A 320 14.33 -108.86 7.68
N ILE A 321 14.33 -108.46 6.40
CA ILE A 321 14.21 -109.38 5.26
C ILE A 321 15.41 -110.33 5.24
N ALA A 322 16.64 -109.81 5.39
CA ALA A 322 17.86 -110.61 5.47
C ALA A 322 17.80 -111.66 6.58
N ARG A 323 17.37 -111.29 7.79
CA ARG A 323 17.18 -112.23 8.91
C ARG A 323 16.11 -113.30 8.63
N LYS A 324 15.03 -112.96 7.93
CA LYS A 324 14.00 -113.93 7.52
C LYS A 324 14.44 -114.83 6.36
N MET A 325 15.35 -114.39 5.51
CA MET A 325 16.01 -115.26 4.52
C MET A 325 16.95 -116.24 5.22
N SER A 326 17.85 -115.79 6.09
CA SER A 326 18.79 -116.68 6.78
C SER A 326 18.11 -117.75 7.66
N LEU A 327 16.93 -117.46 8.22
CA LEU A 327 16.13 -118.45 8.93
C LEU A 327 15.55 -119.52 7.98
N ARG A 328 15.03 -119.12 6.81
CA ARG A 328 14.55 -120.06 5.78
C ARG A 328 15.67 -120.91 5.18
N ASP A 329 16.86 -120.34 5.02
CA ASP A 329 18.03 -121.08 4.55
C ASP A 329 18.45 -122.14 5.59
N GLN A 330 18.37 -121.80 6.89
CA GLN A 330 18.59 -122.74 7.99
C GLN A 330 17.52 -123.85 8.02
N GLU A 331 16.23 -123.50 7.95
CA GLU A 331 15.10 -124.46 7.84
C GLU A 331 15.28 -125.42 6.66
N THR A 332 15.66 -124.89 5.50
CA THR A 332 15.90 -125.67 4.28
C THR A 332 17.11 -126.60 4.44
N SER A 333 18.19 -126.12 5.07
CA SER A 333 19.39 -126.94 5.32
C SER A 333 19.14 -128.09 6.30
N ALA A 334 18.31 -127.88 7.33
CA ALA A 334 17.90 -128.92 8.26
C ALA A 334 17.04 -129.99 7.56
N PHE A 335 16.11 -129.58 6.70
CA PHE A 335 15.28 -130.51 5.92
C PHE A 335 16.10 -131.37 4.94
N VAL A 336 17.19 -130.82 4.37
CA VAL A 336 18.15 -131.61 3.55
C VAL A 336 18.90 -132.64 4.40
N GLN A 337 19.32 -132.28 5.62
CA GLN A 337 19.99 -133.21 6.54
C GLN A 337 19.07 -134.37 6.97
N ASP A 338 17.79 -134.09 7.26
CA ASP A 338 16.78 -135.13 7.56
C ASP A 338 16.60 -136.14 6.41
N ILE A 339 16.65 -135.67 5.15
CA ILE A 339 16.59 -136.54 3.96
C ILE A 339 17.86 -137.40 3.86
N GLU A 340 19.03 -136.83 4.14
CA GLU A 340 20.31 -137.53 4.05
C GLU A 340 20.49 -138.60 5.15
N VAL A 341 19.97 -138.36 6.36
CA VAL A 341 19.88 -139.38 7.42
C VAL A 341 19.00 -140.56 6.98
N ARG A 342 17.79 -140.32 6.49
CA ARG A 342 16.89 -141.39 6.00
C ARG A 342 17.50 -142.20 4.86
N LYS A 343 18.31 -141.56 4.00
CA LYS A 343 19.05 -142.26 2.96
C LYS A 343 20.08 -143.24 3.55
N MET A 344 20.82 -142.83 4.57
CA MET A 344 21.77 -143.72 5.27
C MET A 344 21.07 -144.87 6.01
N GLU A 345 19.87 -144.65 6.56
CA GLU A 345 19.05 -145.74 7.12
C GLU A 345 18.70 -146.80 6.06
N ILE A 346 18.31 -146.39 4.85
CA ILE A 346 18.00 -147.29 3.73
C ILE A 346 19.26 -148.05 3.26
N ASP A 347 20.39 -147.35 3.09
CA ASP A 347 21.65 -147.96 2.66
C ASP A 347 22.20 -148.98 3.68
N THR A 348 22.02 -148.76 4.99
CA THR A 348 22.41 -149.74 6.02
C THR A 348 21.49 -150.96 6.06
N GLN A 349 20.17 -150.80 5.88
CA GLN A 349 19.24 -151.92 5.75
C GLN A 349 19.59 -152.80 4.53
N ARG A 350 19.93 -152.19 3.40
CA ARG A 350 20.39 -152.89 2.18
C ARG A 350 21.63 -153.76 2.45
N GLN A 351 22.64 -153.24 3.13
CA GLN A 351 23.86 -153.99 3.43
C GLN A 351 23.63 -155.21 4.34
N ILE A 352 22.65 -155.14 5.25
CA ILE A 352 22.28 -156.26 6.12
C ILE A 352 21.66 -157.41 5.29
N PHE A 353 20.78 -157.10 4.33
CA PHE A 353 20.21 -158.11 3.43
C PHE A 353 21.27 -158.72 2.49
N GLU A 354 22.15 -157.90 1.92
CA GLU A 354 23.26 -158.39 1.06
C GLU A 354 24.18 -159.38 1.81
N GLN A 355 24.43 -159.14 3.11
CA GLN A 355 25.26 -160.03 3.94
C GLN A 355 24.52 -161.29 4.45
N GLN A 356 23.19 -161.32 4.39
CA GLN A 356 22.40 -162.53 4.68
C GLN A 356 22.41 -163.48 3.47
N LEU A 357 22.14 -162.96 2.27
CA LEU A 357 22.13 -163.73 1.02
C LEU A 357 23.41 -164.53 0.79
N ALA A 358 24.57 -163.89 1.02
CA ALA A 358 25.88 -164.49 0.81
C ALA A 358 26.14 -165.75 1.65
N LYS A 359 25.54 -165.86 2.84
CA LYS A 359 25.73 -167.00 3.76
C LYS A 359 24.87 -168.21 3.38
N GLU A 360 23.72 -167.99 2.77
CA GLU A 360 22.88 -169.09 2.28
C GLU A 360 23.45 -169.68 0.99
N GLN A 361 23.94 -168.83 0.08
CA GLN A 361 24.48 -169.25 -1.23
C GLN A 361 25.70 -170.18 -1.11
N GLU A 362 26.57 -170.00 -0.11
CA GLU A 362 27.74 -170.87 0.10
C GLU A 362 27.37 -172.28 0.61
N SER A 363 26.16 -172.48 1.13
CA SER A 363 25.68 -173.78 1.62
C SER A 363 25.03 -174.68 0.54
N VAL A 364 24.59 -174.08 -0.57
CA VAL A 364 23.79 -174.76 -1.62
C VAL A 364 24.68 -175.34 -2.73
N THR A 365 25.87 -174.78 -2.94
CA THR A 365 26.81 -175.16 -4.01
C THR A 365 27.43 -176.57 -3.89
N GLN A 366 27.10 -177.33 -2.84
CA GLN A 366 27.74 -178.62 -2.54
C GLN A 366 26.91 -179.90 -2.84
N LYS A 367 25.70 -179.83 -3.40
CA LYS A 367 24.84 -181.06 -3.55
C LYS A 367 24.40 -181.48 -4.96
N VAL A 368 24.02 -180.55 -5.86
CA VAL A 368 23.54 -180.89 -7.22
C VAL A 368 24.01 -179.78 -8.16
N LYS A 369 24.72 -179.99 -9.28
CA LYS A 369 25.11 -181.20 -10.04
C LYS A 369 24.00 -181.88 -10.87
N GLY A 370 23.32 -181.07 -11.68
CA GLY A 370 22.51 -181.48 -12.83
C GLY A 370 21.98 -180.27 -13.57
N ASP A 371 22.26 -180.19 -14.88
CA ASP A 371 21.47 -179.51 -15.93
C ASP A 371 21.27 -177.97 -15.86
N LEU A 372 21.07 -177.21 -16.95
CA LEU A 372 21.52 -177.36 -18.35
C LEU A 372 21.53 -175.96 -19.05
N GLU A 373 22.46 -175.75 -19.97
CA GLU A 373 22.52 -174.81 -21.12
C GLU A 373 21.76 -173.45 -21.17
N THR A 374 22.57 -172.38 -21.15
CA THR A 374 22.63 -171.26 -22.13
C THR A 374 21.40 -170.42 -22.58
N HIS A 375 21.63 -169.09 -22.53
CA HIS A 375 21.60 -168.13 -23.67
C HIS A 375 20.43 -167.12 -23.91
N ARG A 376 20.88 -165.88 -24.15
CA ARG A 376 20.45 -164.86 -25.15
C ARG A 376 19.13 -164.06 -24.99
N LEU A 377 19.36 -162.80 -24.59
CA LEU A 377 19.30 -161.61 -25.46
C LEU A 377 17.94 -161.00 -25.85
N LYS A 378 17.95 -159.66 -25.78
CA LYS A 378 17.06 -158.66 -26.42
C LYS A 378 15.78 -158.30 -25.67
N THR A 379 15.47 -157.00 -25.74
CA THR A 379 14.21 -156.37 -25.36
C THR A 379 13.12 -156.75 -26.39
N ASP A 380 11.83 -156.72 -26.05
CA ASP A 380 11.01 -155.50 -26.10
C ASP A 380 9.59 -155.71 -25.53
N ILE A 381 8.91 -154.58 -25.27
CA ILE A 381 7.45 -154.35 -25.36
C ILE A 381 6.49 -154.76 -24.20
N GLU A 382 5.48 -153.88 -24.05
CA GLU A 382 4.24 -153.90 -23.23
C GLU A 382 4.38 -153.95 -21.68
N ASP A 383 3.78 -153.07 -20.86
CA ASP A 383 2.51 -152.30 -20.85
C ASP A 383 1.37 -152.99 -20.07
N GLN A 384 0.68 -152.18 -19.24
CA GLN A 384 -0.40 -152.43 -18.25
C GLN A 384 -0.22 -151.36 -17.15
N MET A 385 -0.90 -150.21 -17.13
CA MET A 385 -2.23 -149.84 -17.63
C MET A 385 -3.38 -150.55 -16.88
N PHE A 386 -4.59 -149.95 -16.95
CA PHE A 386 -5.87 -150.38 -16.35
C PHE A 386 -6.02 -150.19 -14.81
N THR A 387 -7.14 -149.69 -14.22
CA THR A 387 -8.45 -149.17 -14.70
C THR A 387 -9.32 -148.57 -13.54
N ARG A 388 -10.48 -147.88 -13.66
CA ARG A 388 -11.28 -147.17 -14.72
C ARG A 388 -12.44 -146.36 -14.06
N LEU A 389 -13.20 -145.57 -14.86
CA LEU A 389 -14.66 -145.24 -14.73
C LEU A 389 -15.09 -144.24 -13.62
N LEU A 390 -16.09 -143.34 -13.75
CA LEU A 390 -17.10 -142.91 -14.77
C LEU A 390 -17.34 -141.38 -14.58
N GLU A 391 -18.00 -140.55 -15.43
CA GLU A 391 -18.76 -140.72 -16.69
C GLU A 391 -18.60 -139.47 -17.64
N LYS A 392 -19.55 -139.24 -18.56
CA LYS A 392 -19.56 -138.21 -19.64
C LYS A 392 -20.62 -137.08 -19.37
N GLU A 393 -21.12 -136.20 -20.26
CA GLU A 393 -21.18 -136.09 -21.74
C GLU A 393 -21.56 -134.66 -22.28
N GLN A 394 -21.15 -134.32 -23.53
CA GLN A 394 -21.71 -133.35 -24.53
C GLN A 394 -22.02 -131.83 -24.23
N ARG A 395 -21.27 -130.93 -24.92
CA ARG A 395 -21.63 -129.79 -25.85
C ARG A 395 -22.82 -128.80 -25.57
N PRO A 396 -22.87 -127.58 -26.20
CA PRO A 396 -21.82 -126.66 -26.72
C PRO A 396 -22.07 -125.13 -26.52
N ASP A 397 -21.09 -124.30 -26.94
CA ASP A 397 -21.15 -122.91 -27.50
C ASP A 397 -21.76 -121.71 -26.71
N PHE A 398 -21.05 -120.57 -26.75
CA PHE A 398 -21.62 -119.20 -26.83
C PHE A 398 -20.51 -118.15 -27.09
N ASN A 399 -20.63 -117.35 -28.16
CA ASN A 399 -19.58 -116.43 -28.61
C ASN A 399 -20.01 -114.95 -28.68
N SER A 400 -20.85 -114.46 -27.75
CA SER A 400 -21.49 -113.13 -27.87
C SER A 400 -21.54 -112.26 -26.59
N CYS A 401 -20.68 -112.49 -25.60
CA CYS A 401 -20.66 -111.65 -24.38
C CYS A 401 -19.50 -110.61 -24.35
N LYS A 402 -18.36 -110.86 -25.00
CA LYS A 402 -17.14 -110.03 -24.86
C LYS A 402 -17.09 -108.76 -25.72
N GLU A 403 -18.01 -108.59 -26.66
CA GLU A 403 -18.11 -107.37 -27.48
C GLU A 403 -19.14 -106.39 -26.91
N ILE A 404 -20.22 -106.90 -26.30
CA ILE A 404 -21.28 -106.08 -25.68
C ILE A 404 -20.75 -105.37 -24.42
N GLU A 405 -19.94 -106.03 -23.60
CA GLU A 405 -19.30 -105.39 -22.43
C GLU A 405 -18.38 -104.22 -22.81
N LYS A 406 -17.69 -104.30 -23.96
CA LYS A 406 -16.84 -103.20 -24.46
C LYS A 406 -17.66 -102.05 -25.02
N GLY A 407 -18.68 -102.35 -25.83
CA GLY A 407 -19.59 -101.34 -26.36
C GLY A 407 -20.33 -100.57 -25.26
N LEU A 408 -20.71 -101.23 -24.16
CA LEU A 408 -21.28 -100.58 -22.99
C LEU A 408 -20.26 -99.68 -22.27
N ALA A 409 -19.06 -100.17 -21.99
CA ALA A 409 -18.03 -99.37 -21.30
C ALA A 409 -17.61 -98.11 -22.09
N GLU A 410 -17.49 -98.21 -23.42
CA GLU A 410 -17.17 -97.07 -24.29
C GLU A 410 -18.35 -96.09 -24.40
N ALA A 411 -19.59 -96.58 -24.40
CA ALA A 411 -20.79 -95.74 -24.40
C ALA A 411 -21.02 -95.02 -23.05
N ASP A 412 -20.85 -95.71 -21.91
CA ASP A 412 -21.00 -95.13 -20.58
C ASP A 412 -19.94 -94.04 -20.32
N GLN A 413 -18.69 -94.26 -20.75
CA GLN A 413 -17.63 -93.24 -20.66
C GLN A 413 -17.96 -92.00 -21.50
N LEU A 414 -18.39 -92.17 -22.76
CA LEU A 414 -18.81 -91.06 -23.62
C LEU A 414 -20.05 -90.33 -23.07
N CYS A 415 -20.99 -91.06 -22.45
CA CYS A 415 -22.11 -90.45 -21.74
C CYS A 415 -21.63 -89.58 -20.58
N ILE A 416 -20.73 -90.08 -19.72
CA ILE A 416 -20.17 -89.33 -18.58
C ILE A 416 -19.44 -88.07 -19.05
N ASP A 417 -18.63 -88.18 -20.11
CA ASP A 417 -17.85 -87.06 -20.64
C ASP A 417 -18.74 -85.99 -21.29
N LEU A 418 -19.77 -86.39 -22.06
CA LEU A 418 -20.79 -85.47 -22.60
C LEU A 418 -21.65 -84.81 -21.50
N ASP A 419 -21.95 -85.55 -20.43
CA ASP A 419 -22.71 -85.04 -19.28
C ASP A 419 -21.85 -84.04 -18.47
N TRP A 420 -20.52 -84.24 -18.44
CA TRP A 420 -19.56 -83.31 -17.85
C TRP A 420 -19.39 -82.04 -18.70
N GLU A 421 -19.21 -82.16 -20.02
CA GLU A 421 -19.17 -81.02 -20.94
C GLU A 421 -20.48 -80.22 -20.88
N THR A 422 -21.63 -80.90 -20.84
CA THR A 422 -22.95 -80.26 -20.72
C THR A 422 -23.07 -79.47 -19.40
N LYS A 423 -22.61 -80.02 -18.28
CA LYS A 423 -22.60 -79.32 -16.98
C LYS A 423 -21.63 -78.14 -16.97
N MET A 424 -20.46 -78.27 -17.62
CA MET A 424 -19.49 -77.18 -17.76
C MET A 424 -20.02 -76.06 -18.66
N LEU A 425 -20.69 -76.38 -19.77
CA LEU A 425 -21.38 -75.41 -20.64
C LEU A 425 -22.57 -74.73 -19.96
N GLN A 426 -23.34 -75.46 -19.15
CA GLN A 426 -24.41 -74.87 -18.34
C GLN A 426 -23.86 -73.93 -17.27
N LYS A 427 -22.76 -74.32 -16.60
CA LYS A 427 -22.08 -73.47 -15.63
C LYS A 427 -21.50 -72.21 -16.28
N GLN A 428 -20.81 -72.35 -17.41
CA GLN A 428 -20.27 -71.21 -18.16
C GLN A 428 -21.38 -70.24 -18.54
N LYS A 429 -22.51 -70.72 -19.07
CA LYS A 429 -23.69 -69.87 -19.36
C LYS A 429 -24.26 -69.19 -18.12
N ALA A 430 -24.21 -69.81 -16.94
CA ALA A 430 -24.64 -69.19 -15.70
C ALA A 430 -23.67 -68.10 -15.23
N ASP A 431 -22.35 -68.35 -15.29
CA ASP A 431 -21.30 -67.39 -14.97
C ASP A 431 -21.31 -66.19 -15.96
N ASP A 432 -21.53 -66.44 -17.25
CA ASP A 432 -21.72 -65.42 -18.30
C ASP A 432 -22.96 -64.55 -18.04
N LEU A 433 -24.12 -65.17 -17.74
CA LEU A 433 -25.37 -64.43 -17.41
C LEU A 433 -25.23 -63.61 -16.13
N ASP A 434 -24.47 -64.08 -15.14
CA ASP A 434 -24.16 -63.30 -13.93
C ASP A 434 -23.16 -62.17 -14.21
N GLN A 435 -22.25 -62.34 -15.17
CA GLN A 435 -21.38 -61.27 -15.65
C GLN A 435 -22.18 -60.20 -16.41
N GLU A 436 -23.12 -60.58 -17.27
CA GLU A 436 -24.05 -59.65 -17.94
C GLU A 436 -24.91 -58.88 -16.94
N LYS A 437 -25.50 -59.54 -15.93
CA LYS A 437 -26.26 -58.87 -14.86
C LYS A 437 -25.41 -57.81 -14.15
N ARG A 438 -24.16 -58.14 -13.78
CA ARG A 438 -23.23 -57.18 -13.14
C ARG A 438 -22.88 -56.02 -14.07
N GLN A 439 -22.70 -56.25 -15.38
CA GLN A 439 -22.48 -55.17 -16.35
C GLN A 439 -23.71 -54.27 -16.52
N LEU A 440 -24.92 -54.84 -16.58
CA LEU A 440 -26.18 -54.08 -16.64
C LEU A 440 -26.43 -53.27 -15.35
N GLU A 441 -26.10 -53.82 -14.18
CA GLU A 441 -26.19 -53.12 -12.91
C GLU A 441 -25.18 -51.97 -12.81
N LEU A 442 -23.93 -52.17 -13.28
CA LEU A 442 -22.94 -51.10 -13.40
C LEU A 442 -23.37 -50.00 -14.38
N LEU A 443 -23.93 -50.37 -15.54
CA LEU A 443 -24.48 -49.41 -16.51
C LEU A 443 -25.67 -48.63 -15.95
N ARG A 444 -26.54 -49.30 -15.17
CA ARG A 444 -27.64 -48.65 -14.45
C ARG A 444 -27.09 -47.65 -13.43
N LEU A 445 -26.15 -48.04 -12.58
CA LEU A 445 -25.54 -47.16 -11.58
C LEU A 445 -24.80 -45.97 -12.22
N ALA A 446 -24.13 -46.18 -13.36
CA ALA A 446 -23.49 -45.12 -14.12
C ALA A 446 -24.52 -44.11 -14.68
N ASN A 447 -25.63 -44.58 -15.23
CA ASN A 447 -26.72 -43.71 -15.69
C ASN A 447 -27.40 -42.98 -14.52
N GLU A 448 -27.72 -43.66 -13.42
CA GLU A 448 -28.28 -43.02 -12.22
C GLU A 448 -27.31 -41.96 -11.63
N ASN A 449 -26.00 -42.16 -11.72
CA ASN A 449 -25.01 -41.16 -11.29
C ASN A 449 -24.93 -39.97 -12.24
N LYS A 450 -24.95 -40.19 -13.56
CA LYS A 450 -25.05 -39.12 -14.57
C LYS A 450 -26.34 -38.29 -14.39
N ASP A 451 -27.43 -38.94 -14.00
CA ASP A 451 -28.69 -38.30 -13.64
C ASP A 451 -28.65 -37.53 -12.31
N ARG A 452 -27.78 -37.91 -11.36
CA ARG A 452 -27.50 -37.17 -10.12
C ARG A 452 -26.60 -35.97 -10.41
N GLU A 453 -25.56 -36.14 -11.23
CA GLU A 453 -24.65 -35.07 -11.66
C GLU A 453 -25.38 -33.99 -12.47
N THR A 454 -26.22 -34.36 -13.43
CA THR A 454 -27.00 -33.39 -14.22
C THR A 454 -28.05 -32.66 -13.37
N ARG A 455 -28.68 -33.35 -12.41
CA ARG A 455 -29.54 -32.69 -11.40
C ARG A 455 -28.75 -31.73 -10.52
N LEU A 456 -27.57 -32.12 -10.03
CA LEU A 456 -26.70 -31.26 -9.23
C LEU A 456 -26.21 -30.03 -10.02
N LEU A 457 -25.84 -30.20 -11.30
CA LEU A 457 -25.47 -29.10 -12.19
C LEU A 457 -26.64 -28.15 -12.46
N ASN A 458 -27.88 -28.65 -12.57
CA ASN A 458 -29.05 -27.79 -12.72
C ASN A 458 -29.38 -27.04 -11.42
N VAL A 459 -29.28 -27.69 -10.25
CA VAL A 459 -29.40 -27.01 -8.94
C VAL A 459 -28.29 -25.96 -8.76
N MET A 460 -27.05 -26.23 -9.16
CA MET A 460 -25.97 -25.24 -9.15
C MET A 460 -26.23 -24.07 -10.10
N LYS A 461 -26.83 -24.29 -11.27
CA LYS A 461 -27.26 -23.22 -12.18
C LYS A 461 -28.38 -22.38 -11.57
N GLU A 462 -29.38 -23.00 -10.94
CA GLU A 462 -30.44 -22.28 -10.22
C GLU A 462 -29.91 -21.45 -9.05
N VAL A 463 -29.04 -22.03 -8.21
CA VAL A 463 -28.43 -21.32 -7.08
C VAL A 463 -27.57 -20.15 -7.59
N LYS A 464 -26.81 -20.36 -8.67
CA LYS A 464 -26.08 -19.27 -9.34
C LYS A 464 -27.03 -18.19 -9.87
N GLY A 465 -28.14 -18.57 -10.52
CA GLY A 465 -29.18 -17.64 -10.98
C GLY A 465 -29.73 -16.80 -9.84
N LYS A 466 -30.27 -17.45 -8.81
CA LYS A 466 -30.83 -16.82 -7.60
C LYS A 466 -29.83 -15.92 -6.88
N GLN A 467 -28.53 -16.22 -6.94
CA GLN A 467 -27.46 -15.34 -6.44
C GLN A 467 -27.25 -14.10 -7.32
N TRP A 468 -27.28 -14.23 -8.66
CA TRP A 468 -27.23 -13.08 -9.56
C TRP A 468 -28.49 -12.22 -9.45
N ASP A 469 -29.67 -12.81 -9.35
CA ASP A 469 -30.94 -12.09 -9.15
C ASP A 469 -30.89 -11.24 -7.86
N ALA A 470 -30.42 -11.84 -6.75
CA ALA A 470 -30.25 -11.14 -5.48
C ALA A 470 -29.13 -10.08 -5.50
N VAL A 471 -28.12 -10.21 -6.37
CA VAL A 471 -27.10 -9.18 -6.61
C VAL A 471 -27.70 -8.02 -7.42
N MET A 472 -28.45 -8.31 -8.48
CA MET A 472 -29.14 -7.30 -9.29
C MET A 472 -30.18 -6.53 -8.48
N GLU A 473 -30.96 -7.21 -7.63
CA GLU A 473 -31.92 -6.56 -6.74
C GLU A 473 -31.22 -5.62 -5.74
N ARG A 474 -30.13 -6.07 -5.11
CA ARG A 474 -29.32 -5.22 -4.21
C ARG A 474 -28.69 -4.04 -4.95
N GLN A 475 -28.22 -4.23 -6.17
CA GLN A 475 -27.68 -3.14 -6.99
C GLN A 475 -28.78 -2.12 -7.31
N ALA A 476 -29.97 -2.57 -7.73
CA ALA A 476 -31.11 -1.70 -7.97
C ALA A 476 -31.55 -0.93 -6.71
N GLN A 477 -31.53 -1.57 -5.53
CA GLN A 477 -31.78 -0.90 -4.24
C GLN A 477 -30.71 0.15 -3.92
N VAL A 478 -29.43 -0.12 -4.18
CA VAL A 478 -28.34 0.85 -3.99
C VAL A 478 -28.46 2.02 -4.97
N GLU A 479 -28.75 1.77 -6.24
CA GLU A 479 -28.99 2.83 -7.23
C GLU A 479 -30.22 3.68 -6.87
N ALA A 480 -31.31 3.07 -6.39
CA ALA A 480 -32.47 3.80 -5.89
C ALA A 480 -32.12 4.70 -4.68
N GLN A 481 -31.33 4.19 -3.73
CA GLN A 481 -30.84 4.99 -2.60
C GLN A 481 -29.90 6.11 -3.04
N GLN A 482 -29.04 5.89 -4.03
CA GLN A 482 -28.17 6.93 -4.60
C GLN A 482 -28.99 8.02 -5.31
N ARG A 483 -30.00 7.65 -6.10
CA ARG A 483 -30.93 8.60 -6.74
C ARG A 483 -31.73 9.39 -5.71
N ALA A 484 -32.23 8.74 -4.64
CA ALA A 484 -32.92 9.41 -3.54
C ALA A 484 -32.02 10.40 -2.78
N ARG A 485 -30.76 10.03 -2.50
CA ARG A 485 -29.75 10.95 -1.93
C ARG A 485 -29.47 12.13 -2.85
N PHE A 486 -29.27 11.89 -4.15
CA PHE A 486 -29.03 12.95 -5.13
C PHE A 486 -30.19 13.94 -5.21
N VAL A 487 -31.44 13.46 -5.22
CA VAL A 487 -32.64 14.32 -5.19
C VAL A 487 -32.73 15.10 -3.87
N SER A 488 -32.43 14.47 -2.73
CA SER A 488 -32.40 15.15 -1.43
C SER A 488 -31.30 16.23 -1.36
N ASP A 489 -30.12 15.97 -1.90
CA ASP A 489 -29.03 16.95 -1.99
C ASP A 489 -29.29 18.06 -3.01
N ALA A 490 -30.04 17.78 -4.09
CA ALA A 490 -30.48 18.80 -5.03
C ALA A 490 -31.53 19.72 -4.39
N ALA A 491 -32.54 19.16 -3.73
CA ALA A 491 -33.54 19.92 -2.99
C ALA A 491 -32.90 20.74 -1.84
N ARG A 492 -31.91 20.18 -1.14
CA ARG A 492 -31.13 20.90 -0.12
C ARG A 492 -30.34 22.07 -0.71
N ARG A 493 -29.75 21.92 -1.89
CA ARG A 493 -29.05 23.02 -2.60
C ARG A 493 -30.02 24.09 -3.07
N GLN A 494 -31.18 23.71 -3.60
CA GLN A 494 -32.23 24.66 -4.00
C GLN A 494 -32.73 25.44 -2.78
N PHE A 495 -33.06 24.77 -1.67
CA PHE A 495 -33.46 25.45 -0.43
C PHE A 495 -32.39 26.44 0.08
N MET A 496 -31.11 26.05 0.09
CA MET A 496 -30.03 26.98 0.47
C MET A 496 -29.89 28.16 -0.50
N ALA A 497 -30.11 27.96 -1.81
CA ALA A 497 -30.11 29.04 -2.79
C ALA A 497 -31.32 29.97 -2.61
N ASP A 498 -32.52 29.41 -2.35
CA ASP A 498 -33.75 30.16 -2.10
C ASP A 498 -33.69 30.97 -0.79
N GLU A 499 -32.98 30.48 0.24
CA GLU A 499 -32.69 31.27 1.44
C GLU A 499 -31.62 32.34 1.19
N MET A 500 -30.64 32.09 0.31
CA MET A 500 -29.68 33.12 -0.11
C MET A 500 -30.35 34.22 -0.95
N THR A 501 -31.28 33.89 -1.86
CA THR A 501 -32.04 34.91 -2.61
C THR A 501 -32.96 35.69 -1.69
N LYS A 502 -33.74 35.04 -0.81
CA LYS A 502 -34.57 35.74 0.19
C LYS A 502 -33.77 36.65 1.12
N THR A 503 -32.58 36.23 1.57
CA THR A 503 -31.74 37.08 2.42
C THR A 503 -31.12 38.23 1.63
N MET A 504 -30.76 38.05 0.36
CA MET A 504 -30.38 39.16 -0.53
C MET A 504 -31.55 40.11 -0.79
N GLU A 505 -32.75 39.60 -1.11
CA GLU A 505 -33.97 40.41 -1.29
C GLU A 505 -34.35 41.17 -0.01
N HIS A 506 -34.22 40.56 1.16
CA HIS A 506 -34.49 41.22 2.44
C HIS A 506 -33.41 42.26 2.78
N VAL A 507 -32.14 42.04 2.40
CA VAL A 507 -31.08 43.05 2.49
C VAL A 507 -31.32 44.19 1.48
N GLU A 508 -31.80 43.91 0.28
CA GLU A 508 -32.13 44.93 -0.73
C GLU A 508 -33.39 45.72 -0.36
N GLN A 509 -34.38 45.09 0.26
CA GLN A 509 -35.54 45.77 0.86
C GLN A 509 -35.14 46.60 2.09
N LEU A 510 -34.18 46.14 2.90
CA LEU A 510 -33.61 46.93 3.98
C LEU A 510 -32.88 48.16 3.42
N HIS A 511 -32.04 48.02 2.38
CA HIS A 511 -31.41 49.15 1.70
C HIS A 511 -32.46 50.10 1.12
N LYS A 512 -33.46 49.63 0.37
CA LYS A 512 -34.54 50.47 -0.16
C LYS A 512 -35.35 51.18 0.93
N SER A 513 -35.59 50.52 2.07
CA SER A 513 -36.24 51.17 3.23
C SER A 513 -35.34 52.20 3.92
N LEU A 514 -34.02 51.99 3.87
CA LEU A 514 -33.02 52.92 4.37
C LEU A 514 -32.91 54.13 3.42
N ASP A 515 -32.84 53.91 2.12
CA ASP A 515 -32.82 54.95 1.08
C ASP A 515 -34.11 55.77 1.11
N GLU A 516 -35.29 55.14 1.17
CA GLU A 516 -36.58 55.84 1.32
C GLU A 516 -36.67 56.63 2.64
N SER A 517 -36.01 56.19 3.72
CA SER A 517 -35.98 56.95 4.97
C SER A 517 -34.87 58.02 4.99
N PHE A 518 -33.81 57.86 4.19
CA PHE A 518 -32.82 58.89 3.90
C PHE A 518 -33.40 60.00 3.00
N GLU A 519 -34.18 59.68 1.97
CA GLU A 519 -34.89 60.69 1.16
C GLU A 519 -35.85 61.50 2.04
N ARG A 520 -36.67 60.83 2.86
CA ARG A 520 -37.56 61.50 3.84
C ARG A 520 -36.80 62.31 4.91
N LEU A 521 -35.52 62.03 5.16
CA LEU A 521 -34.66 62.82 6.05
C LEU A 521 -33.94 63.97 5.31
N CYS A 522 -33.68 63.84 4.01
CA CYS A 522 -33.16 64.90 3.15
C CYS A 522 -34.21 65.99 2.91
N ASP A 523 -35.44 65.61 2.57
CA ASP A 523 -36.59 66.52 2.43
C ASP A 523 -36.90 67.28 3.73
N ALA A 524 -36.55 66.71 4.89
CA ALA A 524 -36.74 67.31 6.20
C ALA A 524 -35.64 68.31 6.62
N ARG A 525 -34.60 68.55 5.81
CA ARG A 525 -33.38 69.28 6.24
C ARG A 525 -33.09 70.63 5.58
N THR A 526 -33.99 71.16 4.75
CA THR A 526 -33.89 72.49 4.12
C THR A 526 -34.53 73.61 4.95
N ILE A 527 -34.24 73.70 6.26
CA ILE A 527 -34.62 74.86 7.09
C ILE A 527 -33.63 75.16 8.26
N ILE A 528 -33.07 76.37 8.23
CA ILE A 528 -32.69 77.26 9.36
C ILE A 528 -31.62 76.79 10.39
N THR A 529 -30.35 77.08 10.03
CA THR A 529 -29.29 77.82 10.79
C THR A 529 -28.81 77.50 12.24
N HIS A 530 -27.51 77.76 12.42
CA HIS A 530 -26.76 78.23 13.63
C HIS A 530 -26.21 77.23 14.70
N LYS A 531 -24.92 77.46 15.01
CA LYS A 531 -24.07 77.04 16.16
C LYS A 531 -24.31 77.99 17.38
N PRO A 532 -23.70 77.84 18.59
CA PRO A 532 -22.50 77.04 18.98
C PRO A 532 -22.57 76.28 20.34
N THR A 533 -21.45 75.65 20.78
CA THR A 533 -21.02 75.30 22.19
C THR A 533 -22.04 74.65 23.17
N GLY A 534 -21.82 73.54 23.88
CA GLY A 534 -20.64 72.70 24.24
C GLY A 534 -21.07 71.77 25.42
N ASP A 535 -20.23 71.14 26.26
CA ASP A 535 -18.78 70.87 26.24
C ASP A 535 -18.39 69.84 27.35
N LEU A 536 -17.10 69.47 27.43
CA LEU A 536 -16.35 68.81 28.54
C LEU A 536 -16.65 67.38 29.08
N GLN A 537 -15.54 66.65 29.29
CA GLN A 537 -15.23 65.57 30.27
C GLN A 537 -15.93 64.18 30.25
N GLU A 538 -15.40 63.10 30.86
CA GLU A 538 -14.01 62.57 31.01
C GLU A 538 -14.02 61.20 31.77
N SER A 539 -13.13 60.27 31.40
CA SER A 539 -12.55 59.19 32.26
C SER A 539 -13.25 57.82 32.51
N ARG A 540 -12.35 56.81 32.63
CA ARG A 540 -12.35 55.59 33.48
C ARG A 540 -13.39 54.46 33.27
N ASN A 541 -13.08 53.34 32.61
CA ASN A 541 -12.09 52.28 32.92
C ASN A 541 -12.30 51.53 34.28
N ARG A 542 -12.88 50.31 34.25
CA ARG A 542 -12.30 49.06 34.85
C ARG A 542 -13.18 47.78 34.76
N ASN A 543 -12.50 46.63 34.83
CA ASN A 543 -13.04 45.25 35.03
C ASN A 543 -13.71 45.11 36.44
N THR A 544 -14.52 44.08 36.80
CA THR A 544 -14.20 42.63 36.85
C THR A 544 -15.38 41.69 37.22
N LYS A 545 -15.38 40.47 36.64
CA LYS A 545 -15.68 39.12 37.22
C LYS A 545 -17.09 38.71 37.76
N HIS A 546 -17.45 37.45 37.43
CA HIS A 546 -18.08 36.34 38.20
C HIS A 546 -19.01 36.62 39.42
N ASP A 547 -20.12 35.92 39.69
CA ASP A 547 -21.01 34.94 38.98
C ASP A 547 -22.43 35.06 39.66
N THR A 548 -23.34 34.11 40.02
CA THR A 548 -23.47 32.63 39.99
C THR A 548 -24.93 32.16 40.25
N THR A 549 -25.30 30.94 39.82
CA THR A 549 -26.24 29.96 40.47
C THR A 549 -27.73 30.31 40.76
N CYS A 550 -28.64 29.76 39.92
CA CYS A 550 -29.94 29.11 40.28
C CYS A 550 -31.14 29.96 40.84
N LEU A 551 -32.42 29.51 40.84
CA LEU A 551 -33.08 28.25 40.41
C LEU A 551 -34.58 28.48 40.04
N ASN A 552 -35.03 27.88 38.92
CA ASN A 552 -36.35 27.29 38.58
C ASN A 552 -37.75 27.96 38.72
N ASP A 553 -38.61 27.48 37.81
CA ASP A 553 -40.09 27.39 37.78
C ASP A 553 -40.90 28.71 37.66
N ILE A 554 -42.04 28.76 36.96
CA ILE A 554 -43.09 27.76 36.67
C ILE A 554 -43.54 27.76 35.16
N SER A 555 -44.01 26.59 34.68
CA SER A 555 -44.83 26.21 33.46
C SER A 555 -45.42 27.28 32.51
N SER A 556 -45.83 27.03 31.26
CA SER A 556 -46.07 25.83 30.39
C SER A 556 -46.21 26.33 28.92
N ASP A 557 -46.33 25.57 27.82
CA ASP A 557 -46.72 24.18 27.54
C ASP A 557 -46.10 23.67 26.20
N SER A 558 -46.24 22.37 25.90
CA SER A 558 -46.15 21.70 24.56
C SER A 558 -45.08 22.21 23.57
N SER A 559 -43.90 21.57 23.48
CA SER A 559 -43.64 20.29 22.76
C SER A 559 -43.86 20.33 21.23
N ALA A 560 -42.95 19.85 20.38
CA ALA A 560 -41.67 19.15 20.62
C ALA A 560 -40.59 19.48 19.57
N GLN A 561 -39.32 19.48 20.00
CA GLN A 561 -38.13 19.48 19.13
C GLN A 561 -37.39 18.14 19.27
N LEU A 562 -36.94 17.56 18.16
CA LEU A 562 -36.19 16.29 18.13
C LEU A 562 -34.68 16.56 18.21
N SER A 563 -34.09 16.40 19.39
CA SER A 563 -32.65 16.59 19.64
C SER A 563 -31.81 15.38 19.20
N LEU A 564 -30.85 15.57 18.28
CA LEU A 564 -29.98 14.49 17.79
C LEU A 564 -28.75 14.16 18.67
N ASP A 565 -28.39 15.02 19.64
CA ASP A 565 -27.12 14.87 20.39
C ASP A 565 -27.08 13.78 21.48
N ARG A 566 -28.23 13.20 21.87
CA ARG A 566 -28.31 12.25 22.99
C ARG A 566 -27.54 10.92 22.81
N GLY A 567 -27.00 10.64 21.62
CA GLY A 567 -26.18 9.45 21.38
C GLY A 567 -24.68 9.63 21.64
N ARG A 568 -24.15 10.86 21.51
CA ARG A 568 -22.70 11.07 21.35
C ARG A 568 -21.93 11.01 22.67
N THR A 569 -22.39 11.77 23.67
CA THR A 569 -21.80 11.79 25.02
C THR A 569 -21.83 10.41 25.68
N ASP A 570 -22.91 9.67 25.45
CA ASP A 570 -23.12 8.31 25.97
C ASP A 570 -22.12 7.29 25.38
N LEU A 571 -21.78 7.43 24.10
CA LEU A 571 -20.76 6.63 23.44
C LEU A 571 -19.35 7.01 23.92
N GLU A 572 -19.04 8.31 24.00
CA GLU A 572 -17.75 8.80 24.50
C GLU A 572 -17.52 8.43 25.99
N ASN A 573 -18.58 8.35 26.80
CA ASN A 573 -18.52 7.84 28.17
C ASN A 573 -18.20 6.35 28.19
N LYS A 574 -18.93 5.52 27.41
CA LYS A 574 -18.71 4.06 27.32
C LYS A 574 -17.33 3.73 26.74
N GLU A 575 -16.82 4.52 25.79
CA GLU A 575 -15.46 4.37 25.26
C GLU A 575 -14.41 4.68 26.34
N ARG A 576 -14.59 5.76 27.12
CA ARG A 576 -13.69 6.08 28.26
C ARG A 576 -13.69 4.99 29.33
N GLU A 577 -14.85 4.43 29.68
CA GLU A 577 -14.97 3.30 30.61
C GLU A 577 -14.28 2.04 30.07
N LEU A 578 -14.54 1.68 28.81
CA LEU A 578 -13.94 0.50 28.18
C LEU A 578 -12.41 0.65 28.04
N MET A 579 -11.92 1.85 27.72
CA MET A 579 -10.49 2.16 27.69
C MET A 579 -9.85 2.19 29.09
N ALA A 580 -10.60 2.54 30.15
CA ALA A 580 -10.13 2.38 31.53
C ALA A 580 -10.04 0.89 31.91
N GLY A 581 -11.06 0.09 31.58
CA GLY A 581 -11.04 -1.36 31.76
C GLY A 581 -9.88 -2.04 31.04
N VAL A 582 -9.58 -1.66 29.79
CA VAL A 582 -8.43 -2.17 29.03
C VAL A 582 -7.10 -1.82 29.69
N ARG A 583 -6.94 -0.62 30.28
CA ARG A 583 -5.74 -0.26 31.05
C ARG A 583 -5.59 -1.13 32.30
N GLU A 584 -6.66 -1.28 33.06
CA GLU A 584 -6.66 -2.08 34.29
C GLU A 584 -6.38 -3.57 34.01
N LEU A 585 -6.94 -4.11 32.92
CA LEU A 585 -6.75 -5.50 32.49
C LEU A 585 -5.31 -5.73 31.97
N ARG A 586 -4.73 -4.76 31.24
CA ARG A 586 -3.29 -4.76 30.90
C ARG A 586 -2.40 -4.70 32.15
N GLN A 587 -2.77 -3.92 33.15
CA GLN A 587 -2.04 -3.82 34.42
C GLN A 587 -2.11 -5.13 35.23
N LYS A 588 -3.30 -5.75 35.33
CA LYS A 588 -3.51 -7.06 35.95
C LYS A 588 -2.70 -8.16 35.25
N LEU A 589 -2.68 -8.18 33.91
CA LEU A 589 -1.84 -9.10 33.12
C LEU A 589 -0.34 -8.85 33.32
N ALA A 590 0.10 -7.59 33.39
CA ALA A 590 1.50 -7.24 33.67
C ALA A 590 1.94 -7.66 35.09
N VAL A 591 1.05 -7.57 36.08
CA VAL A 591 1.30 -8.08 37.44
C VAL A 591 1.34 -9.61 37.45
N GLN A 592 0.41 -10.30 36.79
CA GLN A 592 0.47 -11.77 36.64
C GLN A 592 1.73 -12.25 35.91
N ALA A 593 2.21 -11.52 34.89
CA ALA A 593 3.45 -11.84 34.19
C ALA A 593 4.67 -11.70 35.13
N ARG A 594 4.72 -10.65 35.95
CA ARG A 594 5.76 -10.45 36.98
C ARG A 594 5.69 -11.50 38.10
N GLN A 595 4.51 -12.02 38.42
CA GLN A 595 4.34 -13.11 39.40
C GLN A 595 4.71 -14.49 38.83
N ARG A 596 4.46 -14.74 37.53
CA ARG A 596 4.84 -15.99 36.85
C ARG A 596 6.34 -16.10 36.56
N TYR A 597 7.06 -14.99 36.46
CA TYR A 597 8.51 -14.95 36.29
C TYR A 597 9.17 -14.01 37.32
N PRO A 598 9.47 -14.51 38.54
CA PRO A 598 10.31 -13.77 39.49
C PRO A 598 11.67 -13.43 38.87
N ARG A 599 12.05 -12.15 38.91
CA ARG A 599 13.39 -11.70 38.49
C ARG A 599 14.43 -12.13 39.53
N ASN A 600 14.94 -13.35 39.39
CA ASN A 600 16.14 -13.78 40.10
C ASN A 600 17.38 -13.08 39.50
N PHE A 601 17.68 -11.87 39.99
CA PHE A 601 18.93 -11.17 39.75
C PHE A 601 19.55 -10.76 41.09
N SER A 602 20.41 -11.63 41.61
CA SER A 602 21.35 -11.31 42.67
C SER A 602 22.46 -10.40 42.12
N PRO A 603 22.80 -9.27 42.77
CA PRO A 603 23.97 -8.49 42.39
C PRO A 603 25.24 -9.22 42.85
N THR A 604 25.98 -9.82 41.92
CA THR A 604 27.31 -10.38 42.19
C THR A 604 28.34 -9.26 42.23
N ASN A 605 28.89 -8.98 43.41
CA ASN A 605 30.12 -8.21 43.54
C ASN A 605 31.27 -8.96 42.85
N CYS A 606 32.04 -8.28 42.00
CA CYS A 606 33.49 -8.46 41.87
C CYS A 606 34.11 -7.37 40.98
N THR A 607 35.25 -6.85 41.43
CA THR A 607 36.29 -6.11 40.68
C THR A 607 35.82 -5.05 39.69
#